data_AF-A0A0C1JUX6-F1
#
_entry.id   AF-A0A0C1JUX6-F1
#
_cell.length_a   1.000
_cell.length_b   1.000
_cell.length_c   1.000
_cell.angle_alpha   90.00
_cell.angle_beta   90.00
_cell.angle_gamma   90.00
#
_symmetry.space_group_name_H-M   'P 1'
#
loop_
_entity.id
_entity.type
_entity.pdbx_description
1 polymer ?
#
loop_
_entity_poly.entity_id
_entity_poly.type
_entity_poly.pdbx_seq_one_letter_code
_entity_poly.pdbx_strand_id
1 'polypeptide(L)'
;AKRFFDNIASPSSYSKTNFLSDMEVQIFAFFNFSFYKFYFYQIKDLSDFNDSTALSIQLDKAKCIADKAIQEYQACLKSLVNGIAREAISFIPTFILDCFCDHEFVHITKIIEPDLLAPPSEYAAYLIDQFPAAKLENFRLIAQKVAYLKLPLDSWSIIDFEQSTKIMVPAEVFVRVHHRAIKDIKHLLHQHFVAKLQRDIIDECFDTSNFFQIHKKRIELYEQH
;
A
#
# COMPACT_ATOMS: atom_id res chain seq x y z
N ALA A 1 37.87 -10.59 7.88
CA ALA A 1 37.73 -9.12 7.78
C ALA A 1 37.69 -8.62 6.32
N LYS A 2 38.71 -8.83 5.48
CA LYS A 2 38.71 -8.32 4.09
C LYS A 2 37.57 -8.89 3.21
N ARG A 3 37.45 -10.23 3.14
CA ARG A 3 36.31 -10.93 2.50
C ARG A 3 34.92 -10.55 3.05
N PHE A 4 34.84 -10.02 4.28
CA PHE A 4 33.57 -9.59 4.89
C PHE A 4 33.11 -8.27 4.29
N PHE A 5 34.01 -7.29 4.15
CA PHE A 5 33.71 -6.04 3.44
C PHE A 5 33.47 -6.29 1.95
N ASP A 6 34.21 -7.21 1.33
CA ASP A 6 34.04 -7.54 -0.10
C ASP A 6 32.66 -8.18 -0.40
N ASN A 7 32.06 -8.91 0.56
CA ASN A 7 30.75 -9.55 0.40
C ASN A 7 29.56 -8.67 0.80
N ILE A 8 29.72 -7.80 1.81
CA ILE A 8 28.70 -6.81 2.18
C ILE A 8 28.61 -5.70 1.13
N ALA A 9 29.75 -5.31 0.54
CA ALA A 9 29.81 -4.43 -0.61
C ALA A 9 29.71 -5.18 -1.95
N SER A 10 29.34 -6.47 -1.95
CA SER A 10 29.12 -7.19 -3.21
C SER A 10 27.97 -6.51 -3.97
N PRO A 11 28.08 -6.36 -5.30
CA PRO A 11 27.05 -5.69 -6.11
C PRO A 11 25.63 -6.23 -5.88
N SER A 12 25.50 -7.51 -5.54
CA SER A 12 24.22 -8.19 -5.26
C SER A 12 23.57 -7.83 -3.92
N SER A 13 24.35 -7.61 -2.85
CA SER A 13 23.79 -7.22 -1.54
C SER A 13 23.38 -5.75 -1.54
N TYR A 14 24.18 -4.92 -2.21
CA TYR A 14 23.88 -3.51 -2.43
C TYR A 14 22.62 -3.32 -3.28
N SER A 15 22.47 -4.07 -4.39
CA SER A 15 21.28 -4.01 -5.23
C SER A 15 20.01 -4.46 -4.50
N LYS A 16 20.08 -5.49 -3.63
CA LYS A 16 18.94 -5.93 -2.81
C LYS A 16 18.54 -4.90 -1.75
N THR A 17 19.51 -4.21 -1.17
CA THR A 17 19.25 -3.15 -0.18
C THR A 17 18.58 -1.94 -0.84
N ASN A 18 19.08 -1.51 -2.01
CA ASN A 18 18.46 -0.44 -2.79
C ASN A 18 17.05 -0.82 -3.24
N PHE A 19 16.84 -2.07 -3.66
CA PHE A 19 15.53 -2.59 -4.02
C PHE A 19 14.53 -2.55 -2.85
N LEU A 20 14.94 -2.93 -1.64
CA LEU A 20 14.06 -2.81 -0.47
C LEU A 20 13.75 -1.34 -0.15
N SER A 21 14.74 -0.46 -0.24
CA SER A 21 14.54 0.96 0.01
C SER A 21 13.54 1.57 -0.99
N ASP A 22 13.64 1.21 -2.26
CA ASP A 22 12.68 1.67 -3.27
C ASP A 22 11.30 1.04 -3.05
N MET A 23 11.23 -0.27 -2.77
CA MET A 23 9.98 -0.95 -2.44
C MET A 23 9.26 -0.28 -1.26
N GLU A 24 9.97 0.09 -0.20
CA GLU A 24 9.38 0.78 0.95
C GLU A 24 8.70 2.09 0.52
N VAL A 25 9.34 2.90 -0.31
CA VAL A 25 8.78 4.16 -0.82
C VAL A 25 7.58 3.90 -1.73
N GLN A 26 7.72 2.98 -2.69
CA GLN A 26 6.68 2.68 -3.67
C GLN A 26 5.44 2.07 -3.01
N ILE A 27 5.60 1.24 -1.98
CA ILE A 27 4.47 0.65 -1.26
C ILE A 27 3.67 1.70 -0.47
N PHE A 28 4.29 2.78 0.02
CA PHE A 28 3.51 3.89 0.61
C PHE A 28 2.59 4.55 -0.42
N ALA A 29 3.09 4.82 -1.62
CA ALA A 29 2.27 5.32 -2.71
C ALA A 29 1.15 4.32 -3.06
N PHE A 30 1.48 3.03 -3.15
CA PHE A 30 0.49 1.97 -3.37
C PHE A 30 -0.63 2.02 -2.31
N PHE A 31 -0.30 2.11 -1.02
CA PHE A 31 -1.30 2.19 0.04
C PHE A 31 -2.18 3.42 -0.06
N ASN A 32 -1.60 4.60 -0.29
CA ASN A 32 -2.37 5.84 -0.42
C ASN A 32 -3.42 5.73 -1.54
N PHE A 33 -3.01 5.34 -2.76
CA PHE A 33 -3.94 5.24 -3.88
C PHE A 33 -4.90 4.06 -3.77
N SER A 34 -4.39 2.90 -3.37
CA SER A 34 -5.18 1.67 -3.31
C SER A 34 -6.19 1.72 -2.19
N PHE A 35 -5.83 2.17 -0.99
CA PHE A 35 -6.80 2.33 0.08
C PHE A 35 -7.84 3.39 -0.28
N TYR A 36 -7.44 4.51 -0.87
CA TYR A 36 -8.41 5.52 -1.32
C TYR A 36 -9.43 4.93 -2.30
N LYS A 37 -8.98 4.21 -3.33
CA LYS A 37 -9.88 3.49 -4.24
C LYS A 37 -10.73 2.43 -3.53
N PHE A 38 -10.15 1.71 -2.58
CA PHE A 38 -10.84 0.65 -1.86
C PHE A 38 -12.02 1.16 -1.03
N TYR A 39 -11.92 2.36 -0.46
CA TYR A 39 -13.05 3.02 0.20
C TYR A 39 -14.22 3.24 -0.76
N PHE A 40 -13.94 3.67 -1.99
CA PHE A 40 -14.98 3.79 -3.02
C PHE A 40 -15.50 2.43 -3.49
N TYR A 41 -14.64 1.42 -3.58
CA TYR A 41 -15.06 0.05 -3.90
C TYR A 41 -16.10 -0.45 -2.88
N GLN A 42 -15.90 -0.23 -1.58
CA GLN A 42 -16.81 -0.73 -0.54
C GLN A 42 -18.23 -0.16 -0.63
N ILE A 43 -18.38 1.02 -1.24
CA ILE A 43 -19.68 1.70 -1.32
C ILE A 43 -20.34 1.55 -2.70
N LYS A 44 -19.65 0.95 -3.67
CA LYS A 44 -20.11 0.93 -5.07
C LYS A 44 -21.43 0.15 -5.23
N ASP A 45 -21.64 -0.86 -4.41
CA ASP A 45 -22.81 -1.76 -4.47
C ASP A 45 -23.89 -1.40 -3.44
N LEU A 46 -23.85 -0.19 -2.84
CA LEU A 46 -24.91 0.25 -1.95
C LEU A 46 -26.23 0.40 -2.73
N SER A 47 -27.30 -0.23 -2.22
CA SER A 47 -28.63 -0.14 -2.81
C SER A 47 -29.25 1.26 -2.68
N ASP A 48 -28.89 1.99 -1.62
CA ASP A 48 -29.26 3.38 -1.40
C ASP A 48 -28.06 4.15 -0.80
N PHE A 49 -27.61 5.18 -1.52
CA PHE A 49 -26.52 6.04 -1.07
C PHE A 49 -26.92 6.97 0.10
N ASN A 50 -28.22 7.16 0.34
CA ASN A 50 -28.73 7.96 1.45
C ASN A 50 -28.76 7.20 2.78
N ASP A 51 -28.58 5.88 2.76
CA ASP A 51 -28.44 5.08 3.98
C ASP A 51 -27.08 5.37 4.62
N SER A 52 -27.06 6.39 5.47
CA SER A 52 -25.90 6.80 6.25
C SER A 52 -25.34 5.69 7.14
N THR A 53 -26.17 4.76 7.58
CA THR A 53 -25.76 3.65 8.44
C THR A 53 -25.02 2.61 7.61
N ALA A 54 -25.60 2.17 6.49
CA ALA A 54 -24.94 1.25 5.57
C ALA A 54 -23.62 1.83 5.05
N LEU A 55 -23.60 3.12 4.70
CA LEU A 55 -22.37 3.81 4.32
C LEU A 55 -21.31 3.73 5.43
N SER A 56 -21.64 4.12 6.66
CA SER A 56 -20.68 4.08 7.77
C SER A 56 -20.12 2.67 8.00
N ILE A 57 -20.98 1.65 7.98
CA ILE A 57 -20.57 0.24 8.16
C ILE A 57 -19.56 -0.17 7.08
N GLN A 58 -19.80 0.19 5.82
CA GLN A 58 -18.87 -0.13 4.72
C GLN A 58 -17.53 0.60 4.88
N LEU A 59 -17.53 1.85 5.34
CA LEU A 59 -16.30 2.61 5.56
C LEU A 59 -15.51 2.09 6.77
N ASP A 60 -16.18 1.67 7.83
CA ASP A 60 -15.52 1.03 8.99
C ASP A 60 -14.92 -0.33 8.61
N LYS A 61 -15.61 -1.09 7.76
CA LYS A 61 -15.07 -2.32 7.17
C LYS A 61 -13.85 -2.04 6.30
N ALA A 62 -13.89 -0.99 5.47
CA ALA A 62 -12.75 -0.56 4.65
C ALA A 62 -11.52 -0.29 5.52
N LYS A 63 -11.71 0.46 6.62
CA LYS A 63 -10.67 0.77 7.60
C LYS A 63 -10.06 -0.47 8.22
N CYS A 64 -10.89 -1.42 8.67
CA CYS A 64 -10.42 -2.66 9.30
C CYS A 64 -9.59 -3.52 8.33
N ILE A 65 -10.02 -3.64 7.07
CA ILE A 65 -9.26 -4.39 6.05
C ILE A 65 -7.95 -3.67 5.74
N ALA A 66 -7.95 -2.34 5.61
CA ALA A 66 -6.74 -1.56 5.36
C ALA A 66 -5.73 -1.70 6.52
N ASP A 67 -6.19 -1.66 7.78
CA ASP A 67 -5.36 -1.88 8.97
C ASP A 67 -4.65 -3.25 8.92
N LYS A 68 -5.41 -4.31 8.63
CA LYS A 68 -4.86 -5.67 8.50
C LYS A 68 -3.88 -5.77 7.33
N ALA A 69 -4.18 -5.16 6.18
CA ALA A 69 -3.29 -5.16 5.03
C ALA A 69 -1.94 -4.49 5.33
N ILE A 70 -1.92 -3.42 6.14
CA ILE A 70 -0.67 -2.78 6.58
C ILE A 70 0.14 -3.74 7.47
N GLN A 71 -0.50 -4.39 8.43
CA GLN A 71 0.15 -5.33 9.34
C GLN A 71 0.74 -6.54 8.60
N GLU A 72 -0.03 -7.12 7.67
CA GLU A 72 0.42 -8.21 6.79
C GLU A 72 1.66 -7.80 5.98
N TYR A 73 1.64 -6.60 5.38
CA TYR A 73 2.80 -6.05 4.67
C TYR A 73 4.02 -5.89 5.60
N GLN A 74 3.86 -5.32 6.78
CA GLN A 74 4.97 -5.13 7.71
C GLN A 74 5.62 -6.45 8.12
N ALA A 75 4.80 -7.48 8.37
CA ALA A 75 5.29 -8.83 8.68
C ALA A 75 6.06 -9.44 7.49
N CYS A 76 5.58 -9.23 6.26
CA CYS A 76 6.24 -9.69 5.04
C CYS A 76 7.56 -8.94 4.79
N LEU A 77 7.58 -7.61 4.96
CA LEU A 77 8.79 -6.79 4.83
C LEU A 77 9.85 -7.24 5.84
N LYS A 78 9.47 -7.50 7.10
CA LYS A 78 10.37 -8.05 8.11
C LYS A 78 11.00 -9.38 7.65
N SER A 79 10.21 -10.25 7.04
CA SER A 79 10.69 -11.53 6.50
C SER A 79 11.69 -11.36 5.35
N LEU A 80 11.50 -10.36 4.49
CA LEU A 80 12.46 -10.02 3.42
C LEU A 80 13.76 -9.43 3.98
N VAL A 81 13.66 -8.52 4.95
CA VAL A 81 14.83 -7.94 5.64
C VAL A 81 15.64 -9.03 6.33
N ASN A 82 14.98 -9.96 7.03
CA ASN A 82 15.63 -11.12 7.63
C ASN A 82 16.34 -11.98 6.57
N GLY A 83 15.75 -12.14 5.38
CA GLY A 83 16.36 -12.85 4.25
C GLY A 83 17.66 -12.22 3.80
N ILE A 84 17.69 -10.90 3.58
CA ILE A 84 18.93 -10.17 3.24
C ILE A 84 19.96 -10.29 4.36
N ALA A 85 19.55 -10.10 5.62
CA ALA A 85 20.46 -10.18 6.76
C ALA A 85 21.13 -11.57 6.85
N ARG A 86 20.36 -12.65 6.64
CA ARG A 86 20.88 -14.01 6.61
C ARG A 86 21.85 -14.26 5.46
N GLU A 87 21.57 -13.73 4.27
CA GLU A 87 22.50 -13.82 3.13
C GLU A 87 23.81 -13.07 3.41
N ALA A 88 23.71 -11.83 3.91
CA ALA A 88 24.86 -10.99 4.24
C ALA A 88 25.76 -11.60 5.33
N ILE A 89 25.17 -12.42 6.21
CA ILE A 89 25.83 -13.03 7.36
C ILE A 89 25.85 -14.58 7.24
N SER A 90 25.86 -15.10 6.01
CA SER A 90 25.76 -16.54 5.69
C SER A 90 26.90 -17.43 6.21
N PHE A 91 27.96 -16.82 6.75
CA PHE A 91 29.10 -17.50 7.37
C PHE A 91 28.90 -17.78 8.87
N ILE A 92 27.86 -17.20 9.49
CA ILE A 92 27.50 -17.50 10.88
C ILE A 92 26.62 -18.76 10.90
N PRO A 93 26.85 -19.71 11.83
CA PRO A 93 25.99 -20.87 12.00
C PRO A 93 24.50 -20.49 12.13
N THR A 94 23.63 -21.22 11.44
CA THR A 94 22.20 -20.91 11.36
C THR A 94 21.53 -20.81 12.73
N PHE A 95 21.92 -21.63 13.70
CA PHE A 95 21.37 -21.56 15.07
C PHE A 95 21.68 -20.25 15.79
N ILE A 96 22.79 -19.58 15.45
CA ILE A 96 23.13 -18.25 15.99
C ILE A 96 22.31 -17.19 15.26
N LEU A 97 22.18 -17.30 13.94
CA LEU A 97 21.33 -16.40 13.14
C LEU A 97 19.87 -16.46 13.59
N ASP A 98 19.36 -17.64 13.95
CA ASP A 98 18.01 -17.84 14.47
C ASP A 98 17.75 -17.12 15.81
N CYS A 99 18.80 -16.87 16.60
CA CYS A 99 18.70 -16.05 17.81
C CYS A 99 18.60 -14.54 17.51
N PHE A 100 19.07 -14.09 16.34
CA PHE A 100 19.14 -12.67 15.95
C PHE A 100 18.10 -12.28 14.89
N CYS A 101 17.70 -13.24 14.05
CA CYS A 101 16.76 -13.12 12.96
C CYS A 101 15.70 -14.21 13.15
N ASP A 102 14.41 -13.86 13.12
CA ASP A 102 13.32 -14.84 13.28
C ASP A 102 13.50 -16.05 12.34
N HIS A 103 12.91 -17.19 12.71
CA HIS A 103 12.93 -18.40 11.89
C HIS A 103 12.23 -18.24 10.53
N GLU A 104 11.35 -17.24 10.41
CA GLU A 104 10.68 -16.93 9.15
C GLU A 104 11.45 -15.86 8.36
N PHE A 105 11.87 -16.24 7.15
CA PHE A 105 12.50 -15.34 6.19
C PHE A 105 12.19 -15.77 4.76
N VAL A 106 12.28 -14.83 3.83
CA VAL A 106 12.10 -15.06 2.38
C VAL A 106 13.26 -14.46 1.63
N HIS A 107 13.80 -15.19 0.66
CA HIS A 107 14.88 -14.70 -0.20
C HIS A 107 14.32 -13.81 -1.32
N ILE A 108 15.03 -12.72 -1.61
CA ILE A 108 14.72 -11.89 -2.78
C ILE A 108 15.21 -12.63 -4.03
N THR A 109 14.27 -13.14 -4.83
CA THR A 109 14.56 -13.91 -6.05
C THR A 109 14.61 -13.04 -7.31
N LYS A 110 13.98 -11.86 -7.27
CA LYS A 110 13.94 -10.90 -8.38
C LYS A 110 14.11 -9.49 -7.82
N ILE A 111 14.87 -8.68 -8.55
CA ILE A 111 15.05 -7.25 -8.26
C ILE A 111 14.36 -6.47 -9.38
N ILE A 112 13.58 -5.47 -8.99
CA ILE A 112 13.14 -4.42 -9.89
C ILE A 112 14.18 -3.31 -9.77
N GLU A 113 14.84 -2.96 -10.87
CA GLU A 113 15.91 -1.96 -10.81
C GLU A 113 15.29 -0.56 -10.57
N PRO A 114 15.74 0.21 -9.55
CA PRO A 114 15.11 1.48 -9.19
C PRO A 114 15.10 2.53 -10.31
N ASP A 115 16.06 2.48 -11.21
CA ASP A 115 16.17 3.35 -12.40
C ASP A 115 15.10 3.08 -13.45
N LEU A 116 14.41 1.94 -13.39
CA LEU A 116 13.25 1.63 -14.24
C LEU A 116 11.99 2.39 -13.81
N LEU A 117 12.00 3.04 -12.64
CA LEU A 117 10.88 3.82 -12.10
C LEU A 117 9.56 3.02 -12.15
N ALA A 118 9.62 1.74 -11.77
CA ALA A 118 8.47 0.86 -11.84
C ALA A 118 7.32 1.40 -10.98
N PRO A 119 6.07 1.27 -11.46
CA PRO A 119 4.93 1.78 -10.72
C PRO A 119 4.73 1.02 -9.41
N PRO A 120 4.12 1.65 -8.39
CA PRO A 120 3.80 1.01 -7.10
C PRO A 120 3.09 -0.36 -7.21
N SER A 121 2.29 -0.56 -8.26
CA SER A 121 1.58 -1.82 -8.51
C SER A 121 2.51 -2.99 -8.84
N GLU A 122 3.67 -2.76 -9.45
CA GLU A 122 4.64 -3.83 -9.74
C GLU A 122 5.31 -4.33 -8.47
N TYR A 123 5.63 -3.44 -7.53
CA TYR A 123 6.13 -3.80 -6.21
C TYR A 123 5.09 -4.59 -5.40
N ALA A 124 3.82 -4.16 -5.47
CA ALA A 124 2.72 -4.90 -4.85
C ALA A 124 2.55 -6.30 -5.46
N ALA A 125 2.62 -6.42 -6.79
CA ALA A 125 2.57 -7.72 -7.47
C ALA A 125 3.74 -8.62 -7.07
N TYR A 126 4.96 -8.08 -6.98
CA TYR A 126 6.11 -8.82 -6.48
C TYR A 126 5.86 -9.38 -5.08
N LEU A 127 5.37 -8.57 -4.13
CA LEU A 127 5.05 -9.06 -2.77
C LEU A 127 4.00 -10.17 -2.80
N ILE A 128 2.96 -10.01 -3.62
CA ILE A 128 1.92 -11.01 -3.80
C ILE A 128 2.50 -12.32 -4.34
N ASP A 129 3.47 -12.28 -5.25
CA ASP A 129 4.07 -13.49 -5.81
C ASP A 129 5.02 -14.20 -4.83
N GLN A 130 5.67 -13.44 -3.93
CA GLN A 130 6.66 -13.98 -3.00
C GLN A 130 6.06 -14.70 -1.79
N PHE A 131 4.87 -14.30 -1.33
CA PHE A 131 4.31 -14.78 -0.08
C PHE A 131 3.08 -15.68 -0.29
N PRO A 132 2.85 -16.73 0.52
CA PRO A 132 1.62 -17.54 0.44
C PRO A 132 0.35 -16.71 0.59
N ALA A 133 -0.75 -17.13 -0.06
CA ALA A 133 -2.07 -16.47 -0.01
C ALA A 133 -2.47 -16.04 1.41
N ALA A 134 -2.35 -16.96 2.36
CA ALA A 134 -2.73 -16.77 3.76
C ALA A 134 -1.94 -15.71 4.53
N LYS A 135 -0.75 -15.29 4.06
CA LYS A 135 0.07 -14.25 4.74
C LYS A 135 -0.25 -12.83 4.29
N LEU A 136 -0.95 -12.67 3.16
CA LEU A 136 -1.29 -11.38 2.55
C LEU A 136 -2.75 -11.37 2.11
N GLU A 137 -3.67 -11.92 2.92
CA GLU A 137 -5.07 -12.06 2.54
C GLU A 137 -5.72 -10.70 2.27
N ASN A 138 -5.60 -9.76 3.20
CA ASN A 138 -6.21 -8.43 3.09
C ASN A 138 -5.47 -7.56 2.08
N PHE A 139 -4.13 -7.65 2.04
CA PHE A 139 -3.33 -6.95 1.03
C PHE A 139 -3.71 -7.38 -0.40
N ARG A 140 -3.80 -8.69 -0.65
CA ARG A 140 -4.23 -9.24 -1.95
C ARG A 140 -5.65 -8.82 -2.30
N LEU A 141 -6.57 -8.89 -1.33
CA LEU A 141 -7.95 -8.49 -1.54
C LEU A 141 -8.02 -7.05 -2.03
N ILE A 142 -7.34 -6.12 -1.36
CA ILE A 142 -7.30 -4.72 -1.77
C ILE A 142 -6.71 -4.59 -3.17
N ALA A 143 -5.52 -5.16 -3.41
CA ALA A 143 -4.84 -5.08 -4.71
C ALA A 143 -5.75 -5.54 -5.86
N GLN A 144 -6.44 -6.67 -5.69
CA GLN A 144 -7.36 -7.22 -6.68
C GLN A 144 -8.57 -6.32 -6.90
N LYS A 145 -9.22 -5.84 -5.83
CA LYS A 145 -10.44 -5.05 -5.93
C LYS A 145 -10.23 -3.67 -6.54
N VAL A 146 -9.03 -3.10 -6.41
CA VAL A 146 -8.75 -1.75 -6.93
C VAL A 146 -8.03 -1.74 -8.27
N ALA A 147 -7.53 -2.89 -8.74
CA ALA A 147 -6.83 -3.02 -10.02
C ALA A 147 -7.69 -2.53 -11.19
N TYR A 148 -8.99 -2.83 -11.15
CA TYR A 148 -9.96 -2.47 -12.20
C TYR A 148 -10.83 -1.27 -11.82
N LEU A 149 -10.58 -0.65 -10.67
CA LEU A 149 -11.35 0.50 -10.21
C LEU A 149 -10.70 1.81 -10.66
N LYS A 150 -11.49 2.65 -11.33
CA LYS A 150 -11.11 4.00 -11.72
C LYS A 150 -12.07 5.03 -11.12
N LEU A 151 -11.47 6.09 -10.57
CA LEU A 151 -12.15 7.28 -10.10
C LEU A 151 -11.83 8.40 -11.08
N PRO A 152 -12.76 8.77 -11.98
CA PRO A 152 -12.50 9.82 -12.96
C PRO A 152 -12.32 11.18 -12.27
N LEU A 153 -11.39 11.95 -12.80
CA LEU A 153 -11.02 13.27 -12.29
C LEU A 153 -12.12 14.31 -12.55
N ASP A 154 -12.94 14.08 -13.57
CA ASP A 154 -13.94 15.00 -14.12
C ASP A 154 -15.39 14.67 -13.70
N SER A 155 -15.62 13.59 -12.94
CA SER A 155 -16.98 13.18 -12.56
C SER A 155 -17.08 12.54 -11.18
N TRP A 156 -18.26 12.64 -10.58
CA TRP A 156 -18.66 11.94 -9.35
C TRP A 156 -19.06 10.50 -9.68
N SER A 157 -18.13 9.71 -10.21
CA SER A 157 -18.41 8.33 -10.61
C SER A 157 -17.33 7.36 -10.20
N ILE A 158 -17.73 6.10 -10.09
CA ILE A 158 -16.86 4.94 -9.93
C ILE A 158 -17.00 4.14 -11.23
N ILE A 159 -15.89 3.86 -11.89
CA ILE A 159 -15.84 2.98 -13.06
C ILE A 159 -15.19 1.67 -12.60
N ASP A 160 -15.93 0.58 -12.75
CA ASP A 160 -15.43 -0.77 -12.53
C ASP A 160 -15.27 -1.46 -13.89
N PHE A 161 -14.02 -1.60 -14.33
CA PHE A 161 -13.72 -2.23 -15.61
C PHE A 161 -13.91 -3.75 -15.60
N GLU A 162 -13.83 -4.40 -14.43
CA GLU A 162 -14.06 -5.84 -14.32
C GLU A 162 -15.53 -6.15 -14.60
N GLN A 163 -16.43 -5.33 -14.06
CA GLN A 163 -17.88 -5.49 -14.24
C GLN A 163 -18.42 -4.72 -15.44
N SER A 164 -17.58 -3.92 -16.12
CA SER A 164 -18.00 -3.00 -17.18
C SER A 164 -19.12 -2.05 -16.74
N THR A 165 -19.08 -1.61 -15.47
CA THR A 165 -20.10 -0.74 -14.88
C THR A 165 -19.56 0.66 -14.60
N LYS A 166 -20.44 1.65 -14.73
CA LYS A 166 -20.22 3.03 -14.27
C LYS A 166 -21.32 3.39 -13.29
N ILE A 167 -20.93 3.72 -12.07
CA ILE A 167 -21.83 4.06 -10.98
C ILE A 167 -21.70 5.56 -10.70
N MET A 168 -22.80 6.29 -10.80
CA MET A 168 -22.86 7.69 -10.40
C MET A 168 -23.06 7.77 -8.89
N VAL A 169 -22.15 8.46 -8.21
CA VAL A 169 -22.21 8.66 -6.76
C VAL A 169 -22.72 10.08 -6.52
N PRO A 170 -23.74 10.28 -5.65
CA PRO A 170 -24.12 11.62 -5.23
C PRO A 170 -22.91 12.39 -4.71
N ALA A 171 -22.78 13.67 -5.09
CA ALA A 171 -21.60 14.47 -4.75
C ALA A 171 -21.38 14.53 -3.23
N GLU A 172 -22.44 14.70 -2.44
CA GLU A 172 -22.41 14.67 -0.98
C GLU A 172 -21.79 13.37 -0.43
N VAL A 173 -22.17 12.22 -0.98
CA VAL A 173 -21.66 10.92 -0.55
C VAL A 173 -20.21 10.74 -0.97
N PHE A 174 -19.85 11.16 -2.18
CA PHE A 174 -18.46 11.14 -2.63
C PHE A 174 -17.56 11.98 -1.71
N VAL A 175 -18.00 13.19 -1.36
CA VAL A 175 -17.29 14.11 -0.45
C VAL A 175 -17.09 13.46 0.92
N ARG A 176 -18.15 12.88 1.51
CA ARG A 176 -18.08 12.15 2.78
C ARG A 176 -17.07 11.00 2.73
N VAL A 177 -17.10 10.20 1.66
CA VAL A 177 -16.18 9.07 1.48
C VAL A 177 -14.75 9.55 1.32
N HIS A 178 -14.50 10.62 0.55
CA HIS A 178 -13.18 11.20 0.39
C HIS A 178 -12.60 11.69 1.73
N HIS A 179 -13.35 12.50 2.48
CA HIS A 179 -12.91 12.99 3.79
C HIS A 179 -12.61 11.85 4.75
N ARG A 180 -13.49 10.84 4.78
CA ARG A 180 -13.28 9.68 5.64
C ARG A 180 -12.06 8.87 5.22
N ALA A 181 -11.89 8.62 3.92
CA ALA A 181 -10.74 7.88 3.39
C ALA A 181 -9.42 8.58 3.71
N ILE A 182 -9.29 9.89 3.42
CA ILE A 182 -8.05 10.62 3.73
C ILE A 182 -7.74 10.58 5.22
N LYS A 183 -8.74 10.86 6.06
CA LYS A 183 -8.58 10.86 7.52
C LYS A 183 -8.10 9.50 8.03
N ASP A 184 -8.79 8.43 7.62
CA ASP A 184 -8.47 7.08 8.09
C ASP A 184 -7.11 6.60 7.55
N ILE A 185 -6.80 6.83 6.27
CA ILE A 185 -5.53 6.38 5.67
C ILE A 185 -4.35 7.09 6.36
N LYS A 186 -4.39 8.42 6.51
CA LYS A 186 -3.35 9.15 7.25
C LYS A 186 -3.20 8.63 8.67
N HIS A 187 -4.31 8.43 9.38
CA HIS A 187 -4.29 7.90 10.73
C HIS A 187 -3.65 6.51 10.82
N LEU A 188 -4.10 5.56 9.98
CA LEU A 188 -3.60 4.19 9.95
C LEU A 188 -2.11 4.16 9.60
N LEU A 189 -1.69 4.85 8.55
CA LEU A 189 -0.29 4.86 8.15
C LEU A 189 0.58 5.54 9.21
N HIS A 190 0.17 6.65 9.83
CA HIS A 190 0.94 7.26 10.91
C HIS A 190 1.00 6.42 12.20
N GLN A 191 -0.02 5.59 12.45
CA GLN A 191 -0.04 4.67 13.57
C GLN A 191 0.99 3.55 13.39
N HIS A 192 1.06 2.97 12.18
CA HIS A 192 1.96 1.85 11.88
C HIS A 192 3.37 2.28 11.50
N PHE A 193 3.55 3.50 11.01
CA PHE A 193 4.83 4.05 10.57
C PHE A 193 5.21 5.26 11.44
N VAL A 194 6.19 5.06 12.32
CA VAL A 194 6.52 6.00 13.40
C VAL A 194 7.65 6.95 13.01
N ALA A 195 8.51 6.55 12.06
CA ALA A 195 9.62 7.39 11.64
C ALA A 195 9.11 8.65 10.94
N LYS A 196 9.66 9.82 11.34
CA LYS A 196 9.27 11.12 10.78
C LYS A 196 9.34 11.12 9.25
N LEU A 197 10.43 10.62 8.68
CA LEU A 197 10.61 10.55 7.23
C LEU A 197 9.48 9.77 6.52
N GLN A 198 9.02 8.66 7.11
CA GLN A 198 7.92 7.87 6.53
C GLN A 198 6.60 8.65 6.57
N ARG A 199 6.33 9.35 7.68
CA ARG A 199 5.13 10.20 7.82
C ARG A 199 5.16 11.37 6.84
N ASP A 200 6.31 12.03 6.69
CA ASP A 200 6.49 13.13 5.74
C ASP A 200 6.21 12.66 4.31
N ILE A 201 6.69 11.47 3.91
CA ILE A 201 6.40 10.86 2.58
C ILE A 201 4.90 10.58 2.39
N ILE A 202 4.24 10.07 3.44
CA ILE A 202 2.79 9.79 3.39
C ILE A 202 2.01 11.08 3.18
N ASP A 203 2.29 12.11 3.97
CA ASP A 203 1.62 13.41 3.87
C ASP A 203 1.90 14.09 2.53
N GLU A 204 3.15 14.09 2.07
CA GLU A 204 3.55 14.65 0.79
C GLU A 204 2.78 14.01 -0.37
N CYS A 205 2.50 12.71 -0.32
CA CYS A 205 1.72 12.03 -1.35
C CYS A 205 0.31 12.63 -1.51
N PHE A 206 -0.38 12.95 -0.40
CA PHE A 206 -1.70 13.59 -0.45
C PHE A 206 -1.62 15.05 -0.92
N ASP A 207 -0.56 15.75 -0.53
CA ASP A 207 -0.42 17.18 -0.76
C ASP A 207 0.13 17.53 -2.16
N THR A 208 0.90 16.63 -2.79
CA THR A 208 1.57 16.90 -4.07
C THR A 208 1.00 16.11 -5.24
N SER A 209 0.39 14.94 -5.00
CA SER A 209 -0.16 14.11 -6.07
C SER A 209 -1.27 14.84 -6.83
N ASN A 210 -1.11 14.96 -8.16
CA ASN A 210 -2.10 15.57 -9.03
C ASN A 210 -3.49 14.93 -8.85
N PHE A 211 -3.56 13.61 -8.65
CA PHE A 211 -4.82 12.90 -8.43
C PHE A 211 -5.55 13.41 -7.18
N PHE A 212 -4.86 13.48 -6.03
CA PHE A 212 -5.47 13.96 -4.79
C PHE A 212 -5.79 15.45 -4.85
N GLN A 213 -4.93 16.26 -5.46
CA GLN A 213 -5.16 17.70 -5.62
C GLN A 213 -6.39 18.02 -6.47
N ILE A 214 -6.63 17.28 -7.55
CA ILE A 214 -7.82 17.48 -8.37
C ILE A 214 -9.09 17.12 -7.58
N HIS A 215 -9.10 15.96 -6.90
CA HIS A 215 -10.25 15.56 -6.10
C HIS A 215 -10.51 16.52 -4.94
N LYS A 216 -9.46 17.00 -4.26
CA LYS A 216 -9.55 18.00 -3.20
C LYS A 216 -10.20 19.29 -3.70
N LYS A 217 -9.70 19.87 -4.79
CA LYS A 217 -10.29 21.07 -5.41
C LYS A 217 -11.76 20.88 -5.79
N ARG A 218 -12.10 19.72 -6.35
CA ARG A 218 -13.47 19.39 -6.75
C ARG A 218 -14.43 19.36 -5.55
N ILE A 219 -13.95 18.87 -4.41
CA ILE A 219 -14.71 18.81 -3.15
C ILE A 219 -14.85 20.19 -2.54
N GLU A 220 -13.77 20.97 -2.48
CA GLU A 220 -13.80 22.35 -1.98
C GLU A 220 -14.79 23.22 -2.76
N LEU A 221 -14.88 23.05 -4.08
CA LEU A 221 -15.87 23.75 -4.91
C LEU A 221 -17.32 23.32 -4.60
N TYR A 222 -17.55 22.05 -4.30
CA TYR A 222 -18.89 21.57 -3.92
C TYR A 222 -19.33 22.13 -2.57
N GLU A 223 -18.42 22.16 -1.58
CA GLU A 223 -18.73 22.63 -0.22
C GLU A 223 -18.97 24.14 -0.10
N GLN A 224 -18.64 24.91 -1.14
CA GLN A 224 -18.90 26.35 -1.23
C GLN A 224 -20.32 26.69 -1.73
N HIS A 225 -21.10 25.68 -2.15
CA HIS A 225 -22.43 25.81 -2.75
C HIS A 225 -23.47 25.01 -1.97
#